data_AF-A0A820VHJ2-F1
#
_entry.id   AF-A0A820VHJ2-F1
#
_cell.length_a   1.000
_cell.length_b   1.000
_cell.length_c   1.000
_cell.angle_alpha   90.00
_cell.angle_beta   90.00
_cell.angle_gamma   90.00
#
_symmetry.space_group_name_H-M   'P 1'
#
loop_
_entity.id
_entity.type
_entity.pdbx_description
1 polymer ?
#
loop_
_entity_poly.entity_id
_entity_poly.type
_entity_poly.pdbx_seq_one_letter_code
_entity_poly.pdbx_strand_id
1 'polypeptide(L)'
;MLRLRKDIFRWTKISNYILAYCNHKQTTNNDSLLHEIILLVGYYCVLNQDNQCRLAFGNRPTVLQQLSCLPFRYFVESKYMDILFPTLISCSFDCDTTRAILQTEMSLDLIANFIETKLTEKKATNGDDNKFDISAFNMRFPFEEWNNALQYYRPISKRIEKNYNDEEKENESHRIDFDTKS
;
A
#
# COMPACT_ATOMS: atom_id res chain seq x y z
N MET A 1 30.09 1.71 5.52
CA MET A 1 28.87 2.36 6.08
C MET A 1 28.65 3.81 5.63
N LEU A 2 29.63 4.73 5.71
CA LEU A 2 29.43 6.16 5.37
C LEU A 2 29.15 6.46 3.88
N ARG A 3 29.70 5.67 2.93
CA ARG A 3 29.43 5.83 1.49
C ARG A 3 27.99 5.43 1.11
N LEU A 4 27.55 4.24 1.55
CA LEU A 4 26.17 3.78 1.40
C LEU A 4 25.14 4.82 1.89
N ARG A 5 25.36 5.43 3.06
CA ARG A 5 24.46 6.48 3.57
C ARG A 5 24.40 7.75 2.68
N LYS A 6 25.51 8.11 2.01
CA LYS A 6 25.57 9.28 1.11
C LYS A 6 24.90 9.00 -0.23
N ASP A 7 25.08 7.80 -0.79
CA ASP A 7 24.46 7.40 -2.05
C ASP A 7 22.94 7.22 -1.90
N ILE A 8 22.51 6.69 -0.75
CA ILE A 8 21.09 6.59 -0.38
C ILE A 8 20.44 7.96 -0.20
N PHE A 9 21.12 8.93 0.42
CA PHE A 9 20.59 10.31 0.55
C PHE A 9 20.57 11.07 -0.79
N ARG A 10 21.41 10.68 -1.75
CA ARG A 10 21.36 11.19 -3.12
C ARG A 10 20.16 10.62 -3.86
N TRP A 11 19.86 9.34 -3.69
CA TRP A 11 18.70 8.70 -4.31
C TRP A 11 17.38 9.37 -3.89
N THR A 12 17.15 9.62 -2.59
CA THR A 12 15.91 10.27 -2.13
C THR A 12 15.73 11.67 -2.70
N LYS A 13 16.82 12.41 -2.93
CA LYS A 13 16.76 13.73 -3.58
C LYS A 13 16.41 13.63 -5.07
N ILE A 14 17.02 12.68 -5.78
CA ILE A 14 16.78 12.46 -7.21
C ILE A 14 15.35 11.98 -7.43
N SER A 15 14.88 11.00 -6.65
CA SER A 15 13.52 10.49 -6.75
C SER A 15 12.49 11.57 -6.43
N ASN A 16 12.69 12.36 -5.38
CA ASN A 16 11.79 13.48 -5.04
C ASN A 16 11.75 14.56 -6.12
N TYR A 17 12.89 14.85 -6.78
CA TYR A 17 12.93 15.81 -7.87
C TYR A 17 12.23 15.28 -9.12
N ILE A 18 12.49 14.03 -9.52
CA ILE A 18 11.87 13.40 -10.68
C ILE A 18 10.36 13.27 -10.45
N LEU A 19 9.94 12.83 -9.27
CA LEU A 19 8.53 12.71 -8.89
C LEU A 19 7.82 14.06 -8.95
N ALA A 20 8.39 15.10 -8.35
CA ALA A 20 7.88 16.47 -8.46
C ALA A 20 7.79 16.94 -9.92
N TYR A 21 8.85 16.73 -10.70
CA TYR A 21 8.92 17.18 -12.09
C TYR A 21 7.84 16.51 -12.95
N CYS A 22 7.69 15.19 -12.83
CA CYS A 22 6.70 14.41 -13.57
C CYS A 22 5.27 14.80 -13.16
N ASN A 23 5.04 15.07 -11.87
CA ASN A 23 3.74 15.50 -11.39
C ASN A 23 3.36 16.92 -11.88
N HIS A 24 4.29 17.87 -11.86
CA HIS A 24 4.03 19.27 -12.23
C HIS A 24 3.88 19.49 -13.74
N LYS A 25 4.62 18.75 -14.56
CA LYS A 25 4.58 18.90 -16.02
C LYS A 25 3.84 17.71 -16.64
N GLN A 26 2.52 17.64 -16.51
CA GLN A 26 1.70 16.66 -17.22
C GLN A 26 1.70 16.97 -18.73
N THR A 27 2.78 16.61 -19.43
CA THR A 27 2.77 16.44 -20.88
C THR A 27 2.46 14.99 -21.20
N THR A 28 1.95 14.72 -22.40
CA THR A 28 1.40 13.43 -22.86
C THR A 28 2.35 12.21 -22.74
N ASN A 29 3.63 12.40 -22.44
CA ASN A 29 4.64 11.34 -22.25
C ASN A 29 5.10 11.12 -20.80
N ASN A 30 4.66 11.93 -19.83
CA ASN A 30 5.19 11.87 -18.46
C ASN A 30 4.47 10.88 -17.53
N ASP A 31 3.27 10.40 -17.87
CA ASP A 31 2.57 9.38 -17.07
C ASP A 31 3.39 8.08 -16.97
N SER A 32 4.04 7.66 -18.07
CA SER A 32 4.89 6.47 -18.08
C SER A 32 6.07 6.60 -17.12
N LEU A 33 6.82 7.72 -17.19
CA LEU A 33 7.94 7.98 -16.29
C LEU A 33 7.50 8.15 -14.83
N LEU A 34 6.33 8.76 -14.61
CA LEU A 34 5.73 8.90 -13.29
C LEU A 34 5.41 7.52 -12.70
N HIS A 35 4.87 6.59 -13.49
CA HIS A 35 4.62 5.23 -13.04
C HIS A 35 5.92 4.49 -12.70
N GLU A 36 6.95 4.62 -13.54
CA GLU A 36 8.25 3.99 -13.28
C GLU A 36 8.88 4.47 -11.97
N ILE A 37 8.82 5.78 -11.68
CA ILE A 37 9.36 6.29 -10.41
C ILE A 37 8.54 5.84 -9.21
N ILE A 38 7.20 5.75 -9.34
CA ILE A 38 6.33 5.22 -8.30
C ILE A 38 6.66 3.75 -8.02
N LEU A 39 6.84 2.94 -9.07
CA LEU A 39 7.24 1.53 -8.95
C LEU A 39 8.60 1.39 -8.26
N LEU A 40 9.60 2.15 -8.71
CA LEU A 40 10.95 2.13 -8.15
C LEU A 40 10.96 2.47 -6.66
N VAL A 41 10.18 3.47 -6.23
CA VAL A 41 10.08 3.84 -4.81
C VAL A 41 9.46 2.69 -4.00
N GLY A 42 8.47 1.99 -4.55
CA GLY A 42 7.87 0.83 -3.89
C GLY A 42 8.87 -0.32 -3.68
N TYR A 43 9.62 -0.68 -4.72
CA TYR A 43 10.66 -1.71 -4.63
C TYR A 43 11.80 -1.32 -3.69
N TYR A 44 12.12 -0.03 -3.59
CA TYR A 44 13.14 0.44 -2.66
C TYR A 44 12.72 0.27 -1.19
N CYS A 45 11.42 0.31 -0.89
CA CYS A 45 10.91 0.36 0.49
C CYS A 45 10.33 -0.96 1.01
N VAL A 46 9.90 -1.85 0.12
CA VAL A 46 9.17 -3.07 0.50
C VAL A 46 9.91 -3.84 1.60
N LEU A 47 9.21 -4.03 2.73
CA LEU A 47 9.69 -4.72 3.94
C LEU A 47 11.07 -4.25 4.44
N ASN A 48 11.39 -2.97 4.27
CA ASN A 48 12.61 -2.36 4.76
C ASN A 48 12.31 -1.04 5.50
N GLN A 49 12.10 -1.13 6.81
CA GLN A 49 11.75 0.01 7.66
C GLN A 49 12.77 1.15 7.60
N ASP A 50 14.07 0.85 7.47
CA ASP A 50 15.12 1.86 7.32
C ASP A 50 14.92 2.70 6.05
N ASN A 51 14.59 2.06 4.93
CA ASN A 51 14.32 2.72 3.67
C ASN A 51 12.99 3.48 3.68
N GLN A 52 11.96 2.89 4.28
CA GLN A 52 10.66 3.55 4.51
C GLN A 52 10.85 4.85 5.30
N CYS A 53 11.46 4.78 6.48
CA CYS A 53 11.73 5.93 7.34
C CYS A 53 12.44 7.05 6.58
N ARG A 54 13.38 6.75 5.68
CA ARG A 54 14.07 7.77 4.89
C ARG A 54 13.17 8.58 3.96
N LEU A 55 12.03 8.02 3.53
CA LEU A 55 11.06 8.76 2.73
C LEU A 55 10.35 9.86 3.53
N ALA A 56 10.34 9.76 4.86
CA ALA A 56 9.74 10.74 5.77
C ALA A 56 10.65 11.93 6.09
N PHE A 57 11.93 11.88 5.71
CA PHE A 57 12.92 12.89 6.07
C PHE A 57 13.51 13.59 4.83
N GLY A 58 13.92 14.85 5.01
CA GLY A 58 14.54 15.66 3.97
C GLY A 58 13.71 16.89 3.60
N ASN A 59 13.88 17.35 2.37
CA ASN A 59 13.19 18.54 1.87
C ASN A 59 11.68 18.26 1.75
N ARG A 60 10.86 19.22 2.17
CA ARG A 60 9.41 19.15 2.00
C ARG A 60 8.98 19.72 0.64
N PRO A 61 7.94 19.17 0.00
CA PRO A 61 7.27 17.91 0.36
C PRO A 61 8.23 16.73 0.19
N THR A 62 8.22 15.82 1.18
CA THR A 62 9.02 14.59 1.13
C THR A 62 8.49 13.64 0.07
N VAL A 63 9.24 12.58 -0.28
CA VAL A 63 8.80 11.60 -1.29
C VAL A 63 7.44 11.00 -0.92
N LEU A 64 7.25 10.64 0.36
CA LEU A 64 5.99 10.07 0.84
C LEU A 64 4.83 11.08 0.73
N GLN A 65 5.09 12.35 1.06
CA GLN A 65 4.08 13.41 0.92
C GLN A 65 3.75 13.67 -0.55
N GLN A 66 4.74 13.68 -1.44
CA GLN A 66 4.50 13.83 -2.87
C GLN A 66 3.66 12.68 -3.44
N LEU A 67 3.93 11.43 -3.04
CA LEU A 67 3.11 10.28 -3.43
C LEU A 67 1.66 10.41 -2.93
N SER A 68 1.49 10.91 -1.70
CA SER A 68 0.17 11.11 -1.08
C SER A 68 -0.60 12.30 -1.68
N CYS A 69 0.08 13.21 -2.36
CA CYS A 69 -0.51 14.39 -3.02
C CYS A 69 -0.50 14.29 -4.56
N LEU A 70 -0.43 13.09 -5.13
CA LEU A 70 -0.57 12.90 -6.57
C LEU A 70 -1.97 13.34 -7.07
N PRO A 71 -2.17 13.51 -8.40
CA PRO A 71 -3.44 13.94 -8.95
C PRO A 71 -4.57 12.96 -8.58
N PHE A 72 -5.77 13.48 -8.37
CA PHE A 72 -6.92 12.73 -7.84
C PHE A 72 -7.17 11.38 -8.54
N ARG A 73 -6.94 11.30 -9.85
CA ARG A 73 -7.05 10.04 -10.63
C ARG A 73 -6.31 8.85 -10.02
N TYR A 74 -5.17 9.08 -9.35
CA TYR A 74 -4.40 8.05 -8.67
C TYR A 74 -5.10 7.44 -7.44
N PHE A 75 -6.18 8.04 -6.97
CA PHE A 75 -6.95 7.62 -5.80
C PHE A 75 -8.35 7.08 -6.12
N VAL A 76 -8.79 7.16 -7.38
CA VAL A 76 -10.14 6.74 -7.81
C VAL A 76 -10.16 5.84 -9.04
N GLU A 77 -9.23 6.00 -9.98
CA GLU A 77 -9.19 5.15 -11.18
C GLU A 77 -8.38 3.88 -10.89
N SER A 78 -9.02 2.71 -10.99
CA SER A 78 -8.42 1.39 -10.67
C SER A 78 -7.00 1.20 -11.25
N LYS A 79 -6.81 1.52 -12.53
CA LYS A 79 -5.50 1.39 -13.21
C LYS A 79 -4.36 2.21 -12.60
N TYR A 80 -4.67 3.37 -11.99
CA TYR A 80 -3.67 4.19 -11.31
C TYR A 80 -3.52 3.79 -9.84
N MET A 81 -4.61 3.36 -9.20
CA MET A 81 -4.58 2.81 -7.85
C MET A 81 -3.70 1.56 -7.78
N ASP A 82 -3.77 0.69 -8.79
CA ASP A 82 -2.93 -0.52 -8.93
C ASP A 82 -1.42 -0.19 -9.01
N ILE A 83 -1.07 1.06 -9.33
CA ILE A 83 0.30 1.56 -9.35
C ILE A 83 0.63 2.28 -8.02
N LEU A 84 -0.23 3.17 -7.54
CA LEU A 84 0.09 3.97 -6.35
C LEU A 84 -0.05 3.17 -5.06
N PHE A 85 -1.13 2.43 -4.87
CA PHE A 85 -1.47 1.85 -3.56
C PHE A 85 -0.49 0.78 -3.10
N PRO A 86 -0.03 -0.15 -3.95
CA PRO A 86 1.06 -1.05 -3.57
C PRO A 86 2.33 -0.31 -3.14
N THR A 87 2.64 0.84 -3.78
CA THR A 87 3.76 1.69 -3.39
C THR A 87 3.58 2.23 -1.97
N LEU A 88 2.41 2.81 -1.69
CA LEU A 88 2.10 3.41 -0.40
C LEU A 88 2.14 2.36 0.73
N ILE A 89 1.66 1.16 0.45
CA ILE A 89 1.75 0.00 1.36
C ILE A 89 3.22 -0.34 1.60
N SER A 90 4.02 -0.56 0.56
CA SER A 90 5.45 -0.85 0.70
C SER A 90 6.23 0.26 1.42
N CYS A 91 5.79 1.51 1.32
CA CYS A 91 6.41 2.66 1.99
C CYS A 91 6.02 2.83 3.46
N SER A 92 4.92 2.22 3.91
CA SER A 92 4.35 2.50 5.24
C SER A 92 3.95 1.30 6.09
N PHE A 93 3.94 0.11 5.51
CA PHE A 93 3.61 -1.11 6.25
C PHE A 93 4.70 -1.40 7.27
N ASP A 94 4.28 -1.68 8.51
CA ASP A 94 5.14 -1.96 9.64
C ASP A 94 6.15 -0.84 9.98
N CYS A 95 5.83 0.40 9.62
CA CYS A 95 6.59 1.58 10.04
C CYS A 95 5.66 2.70 10.52
N ASP A 96 5.62 2.89 11.84
CA ASP A 96 4.74 3.88 12.47
C ASP A 96 5.04 5.31 12.02
N THR A 97 6.30 5.63 11.74
CA THR A 97 6.71 6.98 11.32
C THR A 97 6.12 7.34 9.97
N THR A 98 6.28 6.49 8.96
CA THR A 98 5.73 6.73 7.62
C THR A 98 4.22 6.55 7.60
N ARG A 99 3.67 5.60 8.38
CA ARG A 99 2.22 5.46 8.53
C ARG A 99 1.57 6.70 9.12
N ALA A 100 2.14 7.29 10.16
CA ALA A 100 1.60 8.50 10.78
C ALA A 100 1.57 9.67 9.78
N ILE A 101 2.63 9.84 9.00
CA ILE A 101 2.65 10.85 7.92
C ILE A 101 1.58 10.54 6.87
N LEU A 102 1.50 9.30 6.40
CA LEU A 102 0.52 8.90 5.41
C LEU A 102 -0.91 9.16 5.89
N GLN A 103 -1.20 8.89 7.16
CA GLN A 103 -2.49 9.17 7.79
C GLN A 103 -2.81 10.67 7.85
N THR A 104 -1.80 11.53 7.96
CA THR A 104 -2.03 12.99 7.91
C THR A 104 -2.30 13.50 6.50
N GLU A 105 -1.79 12.82 5.47
CA GLU A 105 -1.94 13.24 4.07
C GLU A 105 -3.18 12.63 3.40
N MET A 106 -3.61 11.43 3.81
CA MET A 106 -4.78 10.73 3.25
C MET A 106 -5.44 9.74 4.22
N SER A 107 -6.68 9.35 3.93
CA SER A 107 -7.37 8.33 4.73
C SER A 107 -6.77 6.93 4.50
N LEU A 108 -6.37 6.27 5.59
CA LEU A 108 -5.90 4.88 5.56
C LEU A 108 -7.01 3.87 5.20
N ASP A 109 -8.29 4.25 5.32
CA ASP A 109 -9.40 3.42 4.85
C ASP A 109 -9.30 3.12 3.35
N LEU A 110 -8.78 4.06 2.55
CA LEU A 110 -8.58 3.84 1.12
C LEU A 110 -7.63 2.66 0.87
N ILE A 111 -6.56 2.58 1.66
CA ILE A 111 -5.57 1.50 1.58
C ILE A 111 -6.18 0.18 2.04
N ALA A 112 -6.89 0.19 3.16
CA ALA A 112 -7.58 -1.00 3.67
C ALA A 112 -8.59 -1.55 2.64
N ASN A 113 -9.42 -0.69 2.06
CA ASN A 113 -10.40 -1.06 1.04
C ASN A 113 -9.72 -1.62 -0.22
N PHE A 114 -8.61 -1.02 -0.66
CA PHE A 114 -7.83 -1.53 -1.79
C PHE A 114 -7.33 -2.97 -1.54
N ILE A 115 -6.75 -3.23 -0.36
CA ILE A 115 -6.25 -4.58 -0.01
C ILE A 115 -7.40 -5.59 0.04
N GLU A 116 -8.54 -5.21 0.61
CA GLU A 116 -9.74 -6.06 0.69
C GLU A 116 -10.29 -6.42 -0.70
N THR A 117 -10.32 -5.46 -1.63
CA THR A 117 -10.66 -5.70 -3.03
C THR A 117 -9.68 -6.69 -3.67
N LYS A 118 -8.36 -6.49 -3.53
CA LYS A 118 -7.34 -7.40 -4.10
C LYS A 118 -7.40 -8.82 -3.50
N LEU A 119 -7.69 -8.95 -2.21
CA LEU A 119 -7.93 -10.26 -1.59
C LEU A 119 -9.15 -10.96 -2.17
N THR A 120 -10.21 -10.21 -2.48
CA THR A 120 -11.44 -10.74 -3.08
C THR A 120 -11.23 -11.16 -4.53
N GLU A 121 -10.56 -10.32 -5.33
CA GLU A 121 -10.17 -10.63 -6.71
C GLU A 121 -9.35 -11.93 -6.78
N LYS A 122 -8.34 -12.07 -5.91
CA LYS A 122 -7.48 -13.26 -5.88
C LYS A 122 -8.22 -14.54 -5.47
N LYS A 123 -9.25 -14.44 -4.63
CA LYS A 123 -10.10 -15.60 -4.28
C LYS A 123 -11.01 -16.02 -5.42
N ALA A 124 -11.41 -15.08 -6.28
CA ALA A 124 -12.26 -15.36 -7.44
C ALA A 124 -11.46 -15.98 -8.61
N THR A 125 -10.19 -15.62 -8.75
CA THR A 125 -9.28 -16.20 -9.74
C THR A 125 -8.67 -17.50 -9.22
N ASN A 126 -9.30 -18.64 -9.52
CA ASN A 126 -8.79 -19.98 -9.19
C ASN A 126 -7.54 -20.37 -10.01
N GLY A 127 -6.43 -19.66 -9.84
CA GLY A 127 -5.09 -20.15 -10.20
C GLY A 127 -4.67 -20.13 -11.67
N ASP A 128 -5.29 -19.33 -12.54
CA ASP A 128 -4.81 -19.15 -13.92
C ASP A 128 -3.85 -17.95 -14.06
N ASP A 129 -2.78 -17.96 -13.27
CA ASP A 129 -1.80 -16.86 -13.15
C ASP A 129 -0.64 -17.00 -14.14
N ASN A 130 -0.92 -17.29 -15.42
CA ASN A 130 0.12 -17.43 -16.45
C ASN A 130 0.58 -16.10 -17.09
N LYS A 131 0.19 -14.94 -16.54
CA LYS A 131 0.66 -13.64 -17.01
C LYS A 131 1.56 -12.99 -15.97
N PHE A 132 2.86 -12.95 -16.26
CA PHE A 132 3.83 -12.18 -15.49
C PHE A 132 3.54 -10.68 -15.66
N ASP A 133 2.90 -10.09 -14.66
CA ASP A 133 2.66 -8.65 -14.60
C ASP A 133 3.48 -8.06 -13.46
N ILE A 134 4.57 -7.36 -13.82
CA ILE A 134 5.47 -6.70 -12.87
C ILE A 134 4.79 -5.60 -12.04
N SER A 135 3.64 -5.09 -12.52
CA SER A 135 2.83 -4.10 -11.81
C SER A 135 1.85 -4.73 -10.81
N ALA A 136 1.64 -6.05 -10.88
CA ALA A 136 0.72 -6.76 -10.01
C ALA A 136 1.11 -6.63 -8.53
N PHE A 137 0.10 -6.52 -7.67
CA PHE A 137 0.30 -6.26 -6.25
C PHE A 137 1.20 -7.32 -5.58
N ASN A 138 1.07 -8.59 -5.95
CA ASN A 138 1.84 -9.71 -5.39
C ASN A 138 3.32 -9.70 -5.80
N MET A 139 3.68 -9.02 -6.90
CA MET A 139 5.08 -8.82 -7.29
C MET A 139 5.74 -7.68 -6.51
N ARG A 140 4.93 -6.82 -5.88
CA ARG A 140 5.37 -5.58 -5.24
C ARG A 140 5.30 -5.62 -3.73
N PHE A 141 4.43 -6.47 -3.19
CA PHE A 141 4.23 -6.68 -1.77
C PHE A 141 3.83 -8.16 -1.52
N PRO A 142 4.57 -8.89 -0.66
CA PRO A 142 4.38 -10.33 -0.48
C PRO A 142 2.95 -10.68 -0.08
N PHE A 143 2.39 -11.71 -0.70
CA PHE A 143 1.00 -12.11 -0.49
C PHE A 143 0.72 -12.52 0.96
N GLU A 144 1.71 -13.12 1.61
CA GLU A 144 1.71 -13.54 3.00
C GLU A 144 1.37 -12.38 3.94
N GLU A 145 1.78 -11.17 3.58
CA GLU A 145 1.60 -9.97 4.38
C GLU A 145 0.29 -9.22 4.09
N TRP A 146 -0.53 -9.63 3.12
CA TRP A 146 -1.73 -8.87 2.74
C TRP A 146 -2.76 -8.81 3.88
N ASN A 147 -2.95 -9.91 4.61
CA ASN A 147 -3.86 -9.92 5.75
C ASN A 147 -3.31 -9.06 6.91
N ASN A 148 -2.00 -9.12 7.17
CA ASN A 148 -1.36 -8.30 8.19
C ASN A 148 -1.45 -6.82 7.84
N ALA A 149 -1.21 -6.46 6.57
CA ALA A 149 -1.37 -5.11 6.06
C ALA A 149 -2.83 -4.63 6.17
N LEU A 150 -3.80 -5.44 5.78
CA LEU A 150 -5.22 -5.11 5.93
C LEU A 150 -5.55 -4.80 7.38
N GLN A 151 -5.13 -5.65 8.32
CA GLN A 151 -5.33 -5.40 9.74
C GLN A 151 -4.66 -4.10 10.15
N TYR A 152 -3.39 -3.89 9.80
CA TYR A 152 -2.59 -2.73 10.18
C TYR A 152 -3.23 -1.37 9.76
N TYR A 153 -3.83 -1.29 8.58
CA TYR A 153 -4.48 -0.06 8.09
C TYR A 153 -5.96 0.07 8.49
N ARG A 154 -6.65 -1.04 8.77
CA ARG A 154 -8.08 -1.01 9.14
C ARG A 154 -8.28 -0.23 10.44
N PRO A 155 -9.27 0.69 10.50
CA PRO A 155 -9.66 1.37 11.74
C PRO A 155 -10.02 0.39 12.85
N ILE A 156 -9.73 0.76 14.10
CA ILE A 156 -10.02 -0.08 15.27
C ILE A 156 -11.51 -0.43 15.35
N SER A 157 -12.41 0.51 15.03
CA SER A 157 -13.87 0.29 15.03
C SER A 157 -14.28 -0.90 14.16
N LYS A 158 -13.79 -0.94 12.91
CA LYS A 158 -14.07 -2.04 11.97
C LYS A 158 -13.42 -3.37 12.39
N ARG A 159 -12.35 -3.35 13.22
CA ARG A 159 -11.76 -4.57 13.79
C ARG A 159 -12.65 -5.15 14.88
N ILE A 160 -13.20 -4.28 15.75
CA ILE A 160 -14.09 -4.68 16.84
C ILE A 160 -15.41 -5.24 16.28
N GLU A 161 -16.00 -4.57 15.28
CA GLU A 161 -17.22 -5.05 14.61
C GLU A 161 -17.02 -6.42 13.96
N LYS A 162 -15.87 -6.64 13.31
CA LYS A 162 -15.54 -7.94 12.72
C LYS A 162 -15.43 -9.02 13.79
N ASN A 163 -14.71 -8.76 14.89
CA ASN A 163 -14.54 -9.72 15.97
C ASN A 163 -15.89 -10.08 16.61
N TYR A 164 -16.76 -9.09 16.85
CA TYR A 164 -18.11 -9.32 17.36
C TYR A 164 -18.94 -10.21 16.41
N ASN A 165 -18.92 -9.94 15.10
CA ASN A 165 -19.65 -10.71 14.10
C ASN A 165 -19.12 -12.15 13.92
N ASP A 166 -17.80 -12.33 14.05
CA ASP A 166 -17.17 -13.65 13.98
C ASP A 166 -17.49 -14.49 15.24
N GLU A 167 -17.50 -13.87 16.43
CA GLU A 167 -17.95 -14.50 17.70
C GLU A 167 -19.44 -14.87 17.65
N GLU A 168 -20.30 -14.03 17.09
CA GLU A 168 -21.73 -14.32 16.94
C GLU A 168 -21.98 -15.53 16.02
N LYS A 169 -21.26 -15.63 14.90
CA LYS A 169 -21.32 -16.79 13.99
C LYS A 169 -20.81 -18.08 14.62
N GLU A 170 -19.75 -18.01 15.43
CA GLU A 170 -19.20 -19.18 16.14
C GLU A 170 -20.18 -19.66 17.23
N ASN A 171 -20.84 -18.74 17.93
CA ASN A 171 -21.89 -19.06 18.89
C ASN A 171 -23.17 -19.61 18.24
N GLU A 172 -23.56 -19.09 17.07
CA GLU A 172 -24.71 -19.59 16.30
C GLU A 172 -24.47 -21.02 15.80
N SER A 173 -23.27 -21.30 15.29
CA SER A 173 -22.89 -22.65 14.81
C SER A 173 -22.85 -23.68 15.95
N HIS A 174 -22.38 -23.32 17.14
CA HIS A 174 -22.44 -24.19 18.32
C HIS A 174 -23.88 -24.48 18.80
N ARG A 175 -24.83 -23.55 18.60
CA ARG A 175 -26.25 -23.78 18.92
C ARG A 175 -26.91 -24.76 17.96
N ILE A 176 -26.63 -24.65 16.66
CA ILE A 176 -27.21 -25.51 15.62
C ILE A 176 -26.73 -26.98 15.75
N ASP A 177 -25.49 -27.19 16.19
CA ASP A 177 -24.93 -28.53 16.46
C ASP A 177 -25.56 -29.21 17.69
N PHE A 178 -26.16 -28.44 18.60
CA PHE A 178 -26.88 -28.96 19.76
C PHE A 178 -28.30 -29.40 19.41
N ASP A 179 -28.98 -28.69 18.52
CA ASP A 179 -30.36 -28.98 18.10
C ASP A 179 -30.47 -30.14 17.10
N THR A 180 -29.38 -30.52 16.43
CA THR A 180 -29.36 -31.62 15.43
C THR A 180 -29.00 -33.00 16.01
N LYS A 181 -28.69 -33.08 17.31
CA LYS A 181 -28.35 -34.34 18.01
C LYS A 181 -29.47 -34.92 18.88
N SER A 182 -30.69 -34.39 18.79
CA SER A 182 -31.87 -34.88 19.51
C SER A 182 -32.87 -35.56 18.59
#